data_AF-A0AAN1Y3L5-F1
#
_entry.id   AF-A0AAN1Y3L5-F1
#
_cell.length_a   1.000
_cell.length_b   1.000
_cell.length_c   1.000
_cell.angle_alpha   90.00
_cell.angle_beta   90.00
_cell.angle_gamma   90.00
#
_symmetry.space_group_name_H-M   'P 1'
#
loop_
_entity.id
_entity.type
_entity.pdbx_description
1 polymer ?
#
loop_
_entity_poly.entity_id
_entity_poly.type
_entity_poly.pdbx_seq_one_letter_code
_entity_poly.pdbx_strand_id
1 'polypeptide(L)' 'MRELNRWFRDHYGVPVRVIRWEPQTQRVIYLREGYEHECFSPLEQFRRKFREIEGSYEPVNAIKADSHQS' A
#
# COMPACT_ATOMS: atom_id res chain seq x y z
N MET A 1 15.18 -7.18 -7.98
CA MET A 1 14.11 -6.52 -7.20
C MET A 1 12.92 -7.47 -7.18
N ARG A 2 12.19 -7.55 -6.07
CA ARG A 2 10.93 -8.31 -6.01
C ARG A 2 9.78 -7.32 -5.95
N GLU A 3 8.90 -7.35 -6.94
CA GLU A 3 7.61 -6.68 -6.85
C GLU A 3 6.79 -7.42 -5.80
N LEU A 4 6.44 -6.72 -4.73
CA LEU A 4 5.70 -7.27 -3.60
C LEU A 4 4.30 -6.69 -3.67
N ASN A 5 3.33 -7.37 -4.28
CA ASN A 5 1.93 -6.92 -4.24
C ASN A 5 1.28 -7.26 -2.89
N ARG A 6 1.79 -6.65 -1.82
CA ARG A 6 1.35 -6.88 -0.43
C ARG A 6 0.70 -5.63 0.12
N TRP A 7 -0.42 -5.81 0.81
CA TRP A 7 -1.17 -4.73 1.43
C TRP A 7 -0.86 -4.62 2.91
N PHE A 8 -0.76 -3.38 3.38
CA PHE A 8 -0.51 -3.05 4.77
C PHE A 8 -1.47 -1.94 5.21
N ARG A 9 -1.72 -1.81 6.51
CA ARG A 9 -2.27 -0.58 7.11
C ARG A 9 -1.15 0.18 7.79
N ASP A 10 -1.14 1.49 7.63
CA ASP A 10 -0.29 2.36 8.44
C ASP A 10 -0.83 2.49 9.87
N HIS A 11 -0.13 3.25 10.72
CA HIS A 11 -0.51 3.42 12.13
C HIS A 11 -1.78 4.26 12.32
N TYR A 12 -2.29 4.91 11.27
CA TYR A 12 -3.58 5.59 11.25
C TYR A 12 -4.70 4.69 10.72
N GLY A 13 -4.39 3.45 10.32
CA GLY A 13 -5.35 2.52 9.73
C GLY A 13 -5.56 2.69 8.22
N VAL A 14 -4.77 3.56 7.57
CA VAL A 14 -4.87 3.82 6.13
C VAL A 14 -4.21 2.68 5.35
N PRO A 15 -4.90 2.10 4.34
CA PRO A 15 -4.35 1.04 3.53
C PRO A 15 -3.27 1.58 2.58
N VAL A 16 -2.17 0.84 2.50
CA VAL A 16 -1.06 1.10 1.60
C VAL A 16 -0.68 -0.17 0.86
N ARG A 17 -0.36 -0.02 -0.42
CA ARG A 17 0.16 -1.08 -1.26
C ARG A 17 1.67 -0.94 -1.33
N VAL A 18 2.41 -1.88 -0.72
CA VAL A 18 3.85 -1.96 -0.99
C VAL A 18 4.01 -2.34 -2.45
N ILE A 19 4.93 -1.69 -3.15
CA ILE A 19 5.21 -1.98 -4.57
C ILE A 19 6.67 -2.43 -4.74
N ARG A 20 7.57 -1.99 -3.87
CA ARG A 20 9.00 -2.30 -3.96
C ARG A 20 9.68 -2.25 -2.61
N TRP A 21 10.74 -3.05 -2.47
CA TRP A 21 11.71 -2.94 -1.38
C TRP A 21 13.13 -2.80 -1.96
N GLU A 22 13.88 -1.84 -1.44
CA GLU A 22 15.26 -1.55 -1.82
C GLU A 22 16.22 -2.05 -0.73
N PRO A 23 16.98 -3.13 -0.96
CA PRO A 23 17.87 -3.69 0.05
C PRO A 23 19.09 -2.81 0.35
N GLN A 24 19.58 -2.06 -0.64
CA GLN A 24 20.78 -1.23 -0.52
C GLN A 24 20.58 -0.04 0.43
N THR A 25 19.41 0.59 0.34
CA THR A 25 19.04 1.76 1.15
C THR A 25 18.13 1.39 2.32
N GLN A 26 17.75 0.11 2.42
CA GLN A 26 16.78 -0.42 3.38
C GLN A 26 15.46 0.39 3.38
N ARG A 27 14.92 0.69 2.20
CA ARG A 27 13.66 1.46 2.04
C ARG A 27 12.55 0.58 1.50
N VAL A 28 11.34 0.80 2.01
CA VAL A 28 10.10 0.21 1.49
C VAL A 28 9.37 1.30 0.75
N ILE A 29 9.04 1.06 -0.51
CA ILE A 29 8.28 1.96 -1.38
C ILE A 29 6.86 1.44 -1.48
N TYR A 30 5.89 2.32 -1.24
CA TYR A 30 4.47 1.99 -1.20
C TYR A 30 3.62 3.14 -1.74
N LEU A 31 2.42 2.79 -2.19
CA LEU A 31 1.37 3.73 -2.60
C LEU A 31 0.32 3.79 -1.51
N ARG A 32 -0.16 4.99 -1.21
CA ARG A 32 -1.29 5.20 -0.29
C ARG A 32 -2.57 5.37 -1.11
N GLU A 33 -3.68 4.84 -0.60
CA GLU A 33 -4.97 5.06 -1.23
C GLU A 33 -5.32 6.56 -1.31
N GLY A 34 -5.75 7.02 -2.48
CA GLY A 34 -6.04 8.44 -2.73
C GLY A 34 -4.81 9.33 -2.90
N TYR A 35 -3.61 8.76 -3.07
CA TYR A 35 -2.37 9.52 -3.31
C TYR A 35 -1.58 8.93 -4.48
N GLU A 36 -1.39 9.72 -5.53
CA GLU A 36 -0.79 9.25 -6.80
C GLU A 36 0.73 9.05 -6.73
N HIS A 37 1.40 9.71 -5.78
CA HIS A 37 2.85 9.66 -5.69
C HIS A 37 3.35 8.49 -4.84
N GLU A 38 4.51 7.97 -5.22
CA GLU A 38 5.22 6.95 -4.46
C GLU A 38 5.73 7.53 -3.12
N CYS A 39 5.40 6.84 -2.03
CA CYS A 39 5.92 7.11 -0.70
C CYS A 39 7.00 6.09 -0.34
N PHE A 40 7.94 6.50 0.50
CA PHE A 40 8.96 5.59 1.02
C PHE A 40 9.19 5.75 2.52
N SER A 41 9.50 4.64 3.17
CA SER A 41 9.87 4.60 4.60
C SER A 41 11.07 3.69 4.80
N PRO A 42 11.97 3.98 5.75
CA PRO A 42 12.99 3.02 6.17
C PRO A 42 12.34 1.71 6.65
N LEU A 43 12.95 0.58 6.33
CA LEU A 43 12.42 -0.77 6.60
C LEU A 43 12.09 -0.96 8.08
N GLU A 44 12.95 -0.47 8.98
CA GLU A 44 12.70 -0.57 10.42
C GLU A 44 11.46 0.23 10.85
N GLN A 45 11.32 1.47 10.35
CA GLN A 45 10.13 2.27 10.63
C GLN A 45 8.87 1.63 10.04
N PHE A 46 8.98 1.08 8.83
CA PHE A 46 7.89 0.40 8.17
C PHE A 46 7.40 -0.79 9.02
N ARG A 47 8.32 -1.66 9.46
CA ARG A 47 7.99 -2.82 10.31
C ARG A 47 7.36 -2.44 11.66
N ARG A 48 7.68 -1.27 12.22
CA ARG A 48 7.11 -0.79 13.49
C ARG A 48 5.72 -0.18 13.33
N LYS A 49 5.51 0.61 12.26
CA LYS A 49 4.31 1.43 12.07
C LYS A 49 3.25 0.76 11.18
N PHE A 50 3.63 -0.20 10.36
CA PHE A 50 2.73 -0.82 9.40
C PHE A 50 2.41 -2.26 9.80
N ARG A 51 1.16 -2.65 9.59
CA ARG A 51 0.66 -4.01 9.84
C ARG A 51 0.19 -4.62 8.54
N GLU A 52 0.66 -5.82 8.24
CA GLU A 52 0.23 -6.53 7.04
C GLU A 52 -1.24 -6.90 7.13
N ILE A 53 -1.95 -6.78 6.01
CA ILE A 53 -3.33 -7.24 5.86
C ILE A 53 -3.28 -8.53 5.08
N GLU A 54 -3.59 -9.65 5.74
CA GLU A 54 -3.77 -10.93 5.07
C GLU A 54 -5.20 -10.98 4.52
N GLY A 55 -5.36 -10.84 3.21
CA GLY A 55 -6.67 -10.86 2.55
C GLY A 55 -6.75 -9.92 1.36
N SER A 56 -7.60 -10.26 0.40
CA SER A 56 -7.96 -9.46 -0.76
C SER A 56 -8.48 -8.10 -0.31
N TYR A 57 -7.60 -7.10 -0.22
CA TYR A 57 -8.04 -5.74 0.06
C TYR A 57 -8.85 -5.26 -1.14
N GLU A 58 -10.17 -5.18 -0.99
CA GLU A 58 -11.04 -4.47 -1.91
C GLU A 58 -10.95 -2.97 -1.56
N PRO A 59 -10.35 -2.14 -2.42
CA PRO A 59 -10.30 -0.71 -2.16
C PRO A 59 -11.71 -0.18 -2.02
N VAL A 60 -11.96 0.67 -1.02
CA VAL A 60 -13.30 1.24 -0.77
C VAL A 60 -13.77 2.13 -1.93
N ASN A 61 -12.84 2.54 -2.80
CA ASN A 61 -13.12 3.23 -4.07
C ASN A 61 -13.36 2.29 -5.27
N ALA A 62 -13.35 0.96 -5.09
CA ALA A 62 -13.78 0.00 -6.11
C ALA A 62 -15.32 -0.16 -6.14
N ILE A 63 -16.08 0.85 -5.68
CA ILE A 63 -17.45 1.02 -6.14
C ILE A 63 -17.34 1.24 -7.65
N LYS A 64 -17.64 0.19 -8.40
CA LYS A 64 -17.59 0.16 -9.86
C LYS A 64 -18.17 1.46 -10.40
N ALA A 65 -17.39 2.15 -11.23
CA ALA A 65 -17.90 3.13 -12.16
C ALA A 65 -18.71 2.41 -13.25
N ASP A 66 -19.81 1.77 -12.86
CA ASP A 66 -20.88 1.28 -13.73
C ASP A 66 -22.19 1.90 -13.25
N SER A 67 -22.19 3.23 -13.13
CA SER A 67 -23.40 4.02 -13.30
C SER A 67 -23.43 4.48 -14.75
N HIS A 68 -23.83 3.59 -15.65
CA HIS A 68 -24.41 4.00 -16.91
C HIS A 68 -25.78 3.36 -17.06
N GLN A 69 -26.77 4.25 -16.99
CA GLN A 69 -28.19 4.03 -17.18
C GLN A 69 -28.50 3.19 -18.43
N SER A 70 -29.47 2.30 -18.32
CA SER A 70 -30.63 2.23 -19.24
C SER A 70 -31.77 1.47 -18.56
#